data_AF-A0A061B973-F1
#
_entry.id   AF-A0A061B973-F1
#
_cell.length_a   1.000
_cell.length_b   1.000
_cell.length_c   1.000
_cell.angle_alpha   90.00
_cell.angle_beta   90.00
_cell.angle_gamma   90.00
#
_symmetry.space_group_name_H-M   'P 1'
#
loop_
_entity.id
_entity.type
_entity.pdbx_description
1 polymer ?
#
loop_
_entity_poly.entity_id
_entity_poly.type
_entity_poly.pdbx_seq_one_letter_code
_entity_poly.pdbx_strand_id
1 'polypeptide(L)'
;MQLFRFAPILLAITSMVVAAPTAMPKGVDVHIIERDGAPAEMIVDVQKRDAAANAAAEAIADNTAAAIQNLIDLLNPTDFDLIKFSEALISFFFSPVTQILPARLTAALLPKIDLAANFVISKIFIPNKEIPGYGKIFDAPNVDNGRIGWFVEAEDRTPDDPVILYAHGGGYLIGFYPLFIWLSSAIYSGLGNNRLSILLLDYTLTLDKVFPQQLIEFTETFNQLSKTSNNIILMGDSAGGHLCLQFLRHQNYKPFSGVVAANSSATTTGGIFLSPWVNVYPDPNDGTFKTNYGKDYLTAKLMQHGTEVNLPERWMYTDPAFNMYKDAIDWDSFLPPKVFVSRGEKIV
;
A
#
# COMPACT_ATOMS: atom_id res chain seq x y z
N MET A 1 -23.59 13.65 12.75
CA MET A 1 -23.86 12.32 13.36
C MET A 1 -23.47 11.12 12.45
N GLN A 2 -22.72 11.32 11.36
CA GLN A 2 -22.23 10.24 10.48
C GLN A 2 -20.72 9.91 10.65
N LEU A 3 -19.91 10.79 11.25
CA LEU A 3 -18.49 10.52 11.53
C LEU A 3 -18.26 9.31 12.47
N PHE A 4 -19.23 8.98 13.34
CA PHE A 4 -19.10 7.88 14.31
C PHE A 4 -19.38 6.49 13.72
N ARG A 5 -19.97 6.37 12.52
CA ARG A 5 -20.19 5.07 11.85
C ARG A 5 -18.98 4.56 11.08
N PHE A 6 -17.98 5.41 10.85
CA PHE A 6 -16.79 5.10 10.03
C PHE A 6 -15.46 5.18 10.80
N ALA A 7 -15.52 5.44 12.11
CA ALA A 7 -14.38 5.23 13.01
C ALA A 7 -13.76 3.82 12.88
N PRO A 8 -14.51 2.73 12.62
CA PRO A 8 -13.93 1.41 12.36
C PRO A 8 -13.18 1.31 11.02
N ILE A 9 -13.43 2.20 10.05
CA ILE A 9 -12.74 2.22 8.75
C ILE A 9 -11.45 3.05 8.86
N LEU A 10 -11.50 4.17 9.56
CA LEU A 10 -10.30 4.91 9.91
C LEU A 10 -9.41 4.07 10.83
N LEU A 11 -10.00 3.37 11.81
CA LEU A 11 -9.33 2.31 12.55
C LEU A 11 -8.92 1.17 11.61
N ALA A 12 -9.70 0.60 10.70
CA ALA A 12 -9.23 -0.48 9.82
C ALA A 12 -8.17 -0.03 8.79
N ILE A 13 -8.00 1.27 8.55
CA ILE A 13 -6.87 1.81 7.77
C ILE A 13 -5.66 2.11 8.69
N THR A 14 -5.85 2.18 10.01
CA THR A 14 -4.80 2.49 11.02
C THR A 14 -4.59 1.45 12.14
N SER A 15 -5.36 0.36 12.18
CA SER A 15 -5.61 -0.59 13.29
C SER A 15 -6.69 -1.63 12.88
N MET A 16 -6.25 -2.67 12.18
CA MET A 16 -7.08 -3.78 11.69
C MET A 16 -7.03 -5.00 12.64
N VAL A 17 -8.10 -5.41 13.34
CA VAL A 17 -8.48 -6.81 13.70
C VAL A 17 -9.87 -6.79 14.32
N VAL A 18 -10.82 -7.62 13.82
CA VAL A 18 -11.73 -8.44 14.65
C VAL A 18 -12.01 -9.77 13.93
N ALA A 19 -11.85 -10.87 14.68
CA ALA A 19 -12.33 -12.26 14.49
C ALA A 19 -11.73 -13.14 13.37
N ALA A 20 -10.75 -13.97 13.76
CA ALA A 20 -10.55 -15.29 13.15
C ALA A 20 -11.38 -16.33 13.92
N PRO A 21 -12.09 -17.26 13.27
CA PRO A 21 -12.53 -18.48 13.92
C PRO A 21 -11.29 -19.36 14.15
N THR A 22 -10.98 -19.56 15.42
CA THR A 22 -10.13 -20.64 15.92
C THR A 22 -10.63 -21.99 15.41
N ALA A 23 -9.88 -22.63 14.51
CA ALA A 23 -9.91 -24.08 14.32
C ALA A 23 -8.67 -24.54 13.52
N MET A 24 -7.53 -24.73 14.20
CA MET A 24 -6.60 -25.77 13.75
C MET A 24 -7.17 -27.13 14.18
N PRO A 25 -7.16 -28.16 13.32
CA PRO A 25 -7.53 -29.51 13.75
C PRO A 25 -6.53 -29.97 14.81
N LYS A 26 -7.03 -30.24 16.02
CA LYS A 26 -6.31 -31.04 17.01
C LYS A 26 -6.12 -32.44 16.43
N GLY A 27 -4.88 -32.92 16.38
CA GLY A 27 -4.60 -34.32 16.08
C GLY A 27 -3.21 -34.57 15.52
N VAL A 28 -2.16 -34.30 16.30
CA VAL A 28 -0.93 -35.09 16.21
C VAL A 28 -0.43 -35.30 17.63
N ASP A 29 -0.79 -36.43 18.23
CA ASP A 29 -0.15 -36.91 19.45
C ASP A 29 1.28 -37.30 19.11
N VAL A 30 2.24 -36.58 19.69
CA VAL A 30 3.67 -36.90 19.60
C VAL A 30 3.98 -37.90 20.71
N HIS A 31 4.01 -39.18 20.39
CA HIS A 31 4.61 -40.19 21.26
C HIS A 31 6.12 -40.25 21.01
N ILE A 32 6.90 -39.88 22.03
CA ILE A 32 8.32 -40.21 22.11
C ILE A 32 8.40 -41.68 22.53
N ILE A 33 8.92 -42.53 21.64
CA ILE A 33 9.28 -43.91 21.97
C ILE A 33 10.81 -43.97 22.00
N GLU A 34 11.37 -44.25 23.18
CA GLU A 34 12.79 -44.54 23.34
C GLU A 34 13.15 -45.83 22.59
N ARG A 35 14.29 -45.78 21.92
CA ARG A 35 14.83 -46.84 21.05
C ARG A 35 15.20 -48.09 21.83
N ASP A 36 14.78 -49.25 21.32
CA ASP A 36 15.61 -50.44 21.26
C ASP A 36 15.22 -51.30 20.03
N GLY A 37 16.20 -51.55 19.14
CA GLY A 37 16.22 -52.69 18.21
C GLY A 37 15.51 -52.60 16.84
N ALA A 38 16.33 -52.47 15.77
CA ALA A 38 16.08 -52.77 14.33
C ALA A 38 15.24 -51.80 13.46
N PRO A 39 15.56 -51.64 12.15
CA PRO A 39 14.94 -50.64 11.30
C PRO A 39 13.63 -51.17 10.69
N ALA A 40 12.51 -50.51 10.99
CA ALA A 40 11.31 -50.63 10.17
C ALA A 40 11.46 -49.72 8.95
N GLU A 41 11.46 -50.29 7.74
CA GLU A 41 11.26 -49.52 6.51
C GLU A 41 9.88 -48.86 6.58
N MET A 42 9.89 -47.54 6.81
CA MET A 42 8.71 -46.70 6.65
C MET A 42 8.48 -46.54 5.14
N ILE A 43 7.70 -47.45 4.56
CA ILE A 43 7.11 -47.23 3.23
C ILE A 43 6.08 -46.11 3.41
N VAL A 44 6.56 -44.86 3.32
CA VAL A 44 5.69 -43.72 3.06
C VAL A 44 5.21 -43.92 1.64
N ASP A 45 3.92 -44.20 1.47
CA ASP A 45 3.27 -44.22 0.17
C ASP A 45 3.33 -42.81 -0.44
N VAL A 46 4.43 -42.52 -1.14
CA VAL A 46 4.76 -41.22 -1.74
C VAL A 46 3.62 -40.78 -2.67
N GLN A 47 2.93 -41.71 -3.33
CA GLN A 47 1.82 -41.42 -4.23
C GLN A 47 0.58 -40.86 -3.50
N LYS A 48 0.27 -41.30 -2.27
CA LYS A 48 -0.85 -40.74 -1.48
C LYS A 48 -0.53 -39.37 -0.90
N ARG A 49 0.75 -39.11 -0.57
CA ARG A 49 1.21 -37.79 -0.10
C ARG A 49 1.14 -36.76 -1.21
N ASP A 50 1.52 -37.15 -2.43
CA ASP A 50 1.44 -36.29 -3.61
C ASP A 50 -0.01 -36.01 -4.00
N ALA A 51 -0.93 -36.99 -3.92
CA ALA A 51 -2.35 -36.78 -4.19
C ALA A 51 -3.03 -35.85 -3.17
N ALA A 52 -2.72 -35.99 -1.87
CA ALA A 52 -3.26 -35.11 -0.83
C ALA A 52 -2.65 -33.69 -0.89
N ALA A 53 -1.36 -33.57 -1.22
CA ALA A 53 -0.71 -32.29 -1.45
C ALA A 53 -1.21 -31.60 -2.72
N ASN A 54 -1.47 -32.35 -3.79
CA ASN A 54 -2.05 -31.83 -5.03
C ASN A 54 -3.52 -31.44 -4.84
N ALA A 55 -4.33 -32.24 -4.14
CA ALA A 55 -5.70 -31.86 -3.79
C ALA A 55 -5.75 -30.64 -2.84
N ALA A 56 -4.79 -30.50 -1.92
CA ALA A 56 -4.64 -29.30 -1.11
C ALA A 56 -4.21 -28.09 -1.97
N ALA A 57 -3.30 -28.28 -2.93
CA ALA A 57 -2.87 -27.23 -3.86
C ALA A 57 -3.99 -26.81 -4.83
N GLU A 58 -4.80 -27.75 -5.32
CA GLU A 58 -5.99 -27.51 -6.13
C GLU A 58 -7.08 -26.82 -5.31
N ALA A 59 -7.35 -27.28 -4.08
CA ALA A 59 -8.30 -26.60 -3.19
C ALA A 59 -7.83 -25.19 -2.79
N ILE A 60 -6.51 -24.99 -2.63
CA ILE A 60 -5.92 -23.67 -2.45
C ILE A 60 -6.11 -22.81 -3.71
N ALA A 61 -5.93 -23.37 -4.90
CA ALA A 61 -6.12 -22.68 -6.17
C ALA A 61 -7.60 -22.32 -6.42
N ASP A 62 -8.53 -23.23 -6.15
CA ASP A 62 -9.97 -23.00 -6.30
C ASP A 62 -10.50 -21.96 -5.31
N ASN A 63 -10.07 -22.03 -4.04
CA ASN A 63 -10.40 -21.01 -3.04
C ASN A 63 -9.81 -19.65 -3.41
N THR A 64 -8.63 -19.62 -4.04
CA THR A 64 -8.01 -18.38 -4.53
C THR A 64 -8.78 -17.81 -5.72
N ALA A 65 -9.18 -18.64 -6.68
CA ALA A 65 -9.99 -18.23 -7.84
C ALA A 65 -11.37 -17.69 -7.40
N ALA A 66 -12.04 -18.35 -6.46
CA ALA A 66 -13.30 -17.88 -5.90
C ALA A 66 -13.12 -16.55 -5.14
N ALA A 67 -12.03 -16.38 -4.38
CA ALA A 67 -11.74 -15.13 -3.68
C ALA A 67 -11.47 -13.96 -4.64
N ILE A 68 -10.76 -14.21 -5.75
CA ILE A 68 -10.54 -13.20 -6.81
C ILE A 68 -11.85 -12.85 -7.50
N GLN A 69 -12.66 -13.84 -7.85
CA GLN A 69 -13.95 -13.59 -8.49
C GLN A 69 -14.88 -12.80 -7.57
N ASN A 70 -14.91 -13.11 -6.27
CA ASN A 70 -15.65 -12.32 -5.28
C ASN A 70 -15.18 -10.86 -5.23
N LEU A 71 -13.86 -10.62 -5.31
CA LEU A 71 -13.32 -9.25 -5.38
C LEU A 71 -13.76 -8.52 -6.65
N ILE A 72 -13.76 -9.20 -7.79
CA ILE A 72 -14.21 -8.65 -9.08
C ILE A 72 -15.72 -8.35 -9.03
N ASP A 73 -16.53 -9.27 -8.50
CA ASP A 73 -17.99 -9.12 -8.40
C ASP A 73 -18.36 -7.94 -7.50
N LEU A 74 -17.58 -7.71 -6.44
CA LEU A 74 -17.74 -6.56 -5.53
C LEU A 74 -17.40 -5.21 -6.19
N LEU A 75 -16.79 -5.19 -7.38
CA LEU A 75 -16.55 -3.97 -8.15
C LEU A 75 -17.72 -3.57 -9.05
N ASN A 76 -18.83 -4.32 -9.02
CA ASN A 76 -20.02 -3.97 -9.81
C ASN A 76 -20.51 -2.55 -9.45
N PRO A 77 -20.53 -1.62 -10.42
CA PRO A 77 -20.87 -0.21 -10.16
C PRO A 77 -22.34 0.02 -9.81
N THR A 78 -23.22 -0.96 -9.96
CA THR A 78 -24.65 -0.80 -9.64
C THR A 78 -24.92 -0.96 -8.14
N ASP A 79 -24.16 -1.84 -7.48
CA ASP A 79 -24.35 -2.26 -6.08
C ASP A 79 -23.04 -2.21 -5.27
N PHE A 80 -22.10 -1.34 -5.65
CA PHE A 80 -20.77 -1.26 -5.02
C PHE A 80 -20.87 -0.93 -3.52
N ASP A 81 -20.30 -1.80 -2.69
CA ASP A 81 -20.19 -1.62 -1.25
C ASP A 81 -18.71 -1.48 -0.86
N LEU A 82 -18.30 -0.25 -0.55
CA LEU A 82 -16.92 0.08 -0.21
C LEU A 82 -16.39 -0.73 0.98
N ILE A 83 -17.25 -0.98 1.98
CA ILE A 83 -16.85 -1.67 3.20
C ILE A 83 -16.59 -3.13 2.87
N LYS A 84 -17.53 -3.80 2.20
CA LYS A 84 -17.38 -5.21 1.80
C LYS A 84 -16.19 -5.41 0.87
N PHE A 85 -16.00 -4.52 -0.11
CA PHE A 85 -14.83 -4.58 -0.99
C PHE A 85 -13.53 -4.46 -0.19
N SER A 86 -13.46 -3.50 0.74
CA SER A 86 -12.27 -3.31 1.59
C SER A 86 -12.02 -4.53 2.47
N GLU A 87 -13.05 -5.06 3.13
CA GLU A 87 -12.96 -6.27 3.95
C GLU A 87 -12.51 -7.49 3.14
N ALA A 88 -13.04 -7.67 1.94
CA ALA A 88 -12.65 -8.75 1.02
C ALA A 88 -11.20 -8.60 0.56
N LEU A 89 -10.76 -7.38 0.23
CA LEU A 89 -9.39 -7.10 -0.22
C LEU A 89 -8.40 -7.39 0.90
N ILE A 90 -8.70 -6.93 2.10
CA ILE A 90 -7.96 -7.21 3.34
C ILE A 90 -7.90 -8.73 3.57
N SER A 91 -9.05 -9.41 3.53
CA SER A 91 -9.13 -10.85 3.77
C SER A 91 -8.34 -11.66 2.75
N PHE A 92 -8.35 -11.27 1.48
CA PHE A 92 -7.54 -11.89 0.43
C PHE A 92 -6.05 -11.76 0.74
N PHE A 93 -5.59 -10.54 1.02
CA PHE A 93 -4.18 -10.26 1.32
C PHE A 93 -3.65 -10.95 2.57
N PHE A 94 -4.52 -11.18 3.55
CA PHE A 94 -4.16 -11.78 4.83
C PHE A 94 -4.59 -13.23 4.97
N SER A 95 -5.10 -13.84 3.90
CA SER A 95 -5.40 -15.26 3.89
C SER A 95 -4.12 -16.09 4.12
N PRO A 96 -4.20 -17.26 4.80
CA PRO A 96 -3.04 -18.14 4.97
C PRO A 96 -2.39 -18.54 3.64
N VAL A 97 -3.19 -18.60 2.56
CA VAL A 97 -2.73 -18.90 1.21
C VAL A 97 -1.77 -17.83 0.71
N THR A 98 -2.11 -16.55 0.83
CA THR A 98 -1.26 -15.44 0.35
C THR A 98 -0.01 -15.23 1.20
N GLN A 99 0.05 -15.79 2.41
CA GLN A 99 1.28 -15.84 3.24
C GLN A 99 2.27 -16.94 2.79
N ILE A 100 1.81 -17.90 1.99
CA ILE A 100 2.61 -19.02 1.46
C ILE A 100 2.94 -18.78 -0.02
N LEU A 101 2.04 -18.14 -0.78
CA LEU A 101 2.30 -17.76 -2.16
C LEU A 101 3.35 -16.65 -2.26
N PRO A 102 4.16 -16.63 -3.33
CA PRO A 102 4.97 -15.46 -3.65
C PRO A 102 4.06 -14.23 -3.89
N ALA A 103 4.37 -13.08 -3.29
CA ALA A 103 3.68 -11.81 -3.45
C ALA A 103 3.56 -11.39 -4.91
N ARG A 104 4.51 -11.77 -5.78
CA ARG A 104 4.35 -11.54 -7.22
C ARG A 104 3.12 -12.25 -7.78
N LEU A 105 2.92 -13.51 -7.39
CA LEU A 105 1.77 -14.30 -7.81
C LEU A 105 0.50 -13.75 -7.17
N THR A 106 0.52 -13.43 -5.86
CA THR A 106 -0.63 -12.82 -5.18
C THR A 106 -1.05 -11.49 -5.80
N ALA A 107 -0.10 -10.63 -6.14
CA ALA A 107 -0.39 -9.32 -6.74
C ALA A 107 -0.90 -9.42 -8.18
N ALA A 108 -0.41 -10.40 -8.96
CA ALA A 108 -0.86 -10.63 -10.33
C ALA A 108 -2.33 -11.08 -10.42
N LEU A 109 -2.86 -11.61 -9.31
CA LEU A 109 -4.22 -12.12 -9.20
C LEU A 109 -5.26 -11.05 -8.83
N LEU A 110 -4.81 -9.85 -8.44
CA LEU A 110 -5.71 -8.79 -8.02
C LEU A 110 -6.30 -8.04 -9.20
N PRO A 111 -7.55 -7.54 -9.08
CA PRO A 111 -8.12 -6.70 -10.12
C PRO A 111 -7.28 -5.42 -10.25
N LYS A 112 -6.74 -5.17 -11.44
CA LYS A 112 -6.17 -3.87 -11.79
C LYS A 112 -7.31 -2.94 -12.18
N ILE A 113 -7.49 -1.86 -11.42
CA ILE A 113 -8.48 -0.83 -11.71
C ILE A 113 -7.71 0.45 -11.98
N ASP A 114 -7.89 1.03 -13.16
CA ASP A 114 -7.26 2.31 -13.45
C ASP A 114 -7.91 3.46 -12.67
N LEU A 115 -7.20 4.57 -12.58
CA LEU A 115 -7.65 5.74 -11.82
C LEU A 115 -8.98 6.31 -12.33
N ALA A 116 -9.24 6.26 -13.64
CA ALA A 116 -10.48 6.75 -14.24
C ALA A 116 -11.70 5.92 -13.81
N ALA A 117 -11.58 4.60 -13.82
CA ALA A 117 -12.59 3.69 -13.33
C ALA A 117 -12.83 3.88 -11.82
N ASN A 118 -11.77 4.11 -11.04
CA ASN A 118 -11.91 4.46 -9.63
C ASN A 118 -12.75 5.73 -9.44
N PHE A 119 -12.51 6.79 -10.22
CA PHE A 119 -13.32 8.01 -10.16
C PHE A 119 -14.79 7.80 -10.51
N VAL A 120 -15.10 6.85 -11.39
CA VAL A 120 -16.47 6.48 -11.74
C VAL A 120 -17.14 5.73 -10.58
N ILE A 121 -16.48 4.67 -10.08
CA ILE A 121 -17.01 3.83 -8.98
C ILE A 121 -17.27 4.66 -7.73
N SER A 122 -16.37 5.58 -7.40
CA SER A 122 -16.46 6.35 -6.16
C SER A 122 -17.59 7.36 -6.10
N LYS A 123 -18.20 7.73 -7.23
CA LYS A 123 -19.44 8.55 -7.25
C LYS A 123 -20.60 7.90 -6.48
N ILE A 124 -20.53 6.60 -6.23
CA ILE A 124 -21.55 5.85 -5.48
C ILE A 124 -21.50 6.18 -3.97
N PHE A 125 -20.30 6.43 -3.43
CA PHE A 125 -20.10 6.63 -1.98
C PHE A 125 -19.59 8.02 -1.59
N ILE A 126 -19.22 8.86 -2.55
CA ILE A 126 -18.95 10.28 -2.31
C ILE A 126 -20.30 11.01 -2.27
N PRO A 127 -20.57 11.83 -1.24
CA PRO A 127 -21.81 12.61 -1.18
C PRO A 127 -22.01 13.43 -2.46
N ASN A 128 -23.26 13.54 -2.95
CA ASN A 128 -23.68 14.29 -4.15
C ASN A 128 -23.41 15.82 -4.06
N LYS A 129 -22.16 16.22 -3.85
CA LYS A 129 -21.65 17.57 -3.99
C LYS A 129 -20.76 17.57 -5.22
N GLU A 130 -20.92 18.57 -6.07
CA GLU A 130 -19.94 18.82 -7.13
C GLU A 130 -18.59 19.11 -6.48
N ILE A 131 -17.62 18.25 -6.73
CA ILE A 131 -16.23 18.45 -6.30
C ILE A 131 -15.51 19.10 -7.50
N PRO A 132 -14.97 20.32 -7.35
CA PRO A 132 -14.28 21.02 -8.43
C PRO A 132 -13.13 20.19 -9.01
N GLY A 133 -13.06 20.10 -10.34
CA GLY A 133 -11.99 19.37 -11.04
C GLY A 133 -11.98 17.85 -10.82
N TYR A 134 -13.01 17.27 -10.20
CA TYR A 134 -13.06 15.85 -9.88
C TYR A 134 -12.89 14.94 -11.11
N GLY A 135 -11.86 14.10 -11.09
CA GLY A 135 -11.52 13.21 -12.19
C GLY A 135 -10.86 13.89 -13.39
N LYS A 136 -10.54 15.19 -13.30
CA LYS A 136 -9.78 15.89 -14.34
C LYS A 136 -8.38 15.28 -14.40
N ILE A 137 -7.95 14.91 -15.60
CA ILE A 137 -6.62 14.33 -15.85
C ILE A 137 -5.54 15.40 -15.67
N PHE A 138 -4.41 14.98 -15.13
CA PHE A 138 -3.17 15.74 -15.11
C PHE A 138 -2.09 14.93 -15.82
N ASP A 139 -1.25 15.58 -16.62
CA ASP A 139 -0.21 14.90 -17.40
C ASP A 139 1.17 15.29 -16.88
N ALA A 140 2.07 14.32 -16.78
CA ALA A 140 3.48 14.55 -16.49
C ALA A 140 4.37 13.67 -17.40
N PRO A 141 5.61 14.08 -17.70
CA PRO A 141 6.52 13.26 -18.50
C PRO A 141 6.79 11.90 -17.84
N ASN A 142 7.01 10.86 -18.65
CA ASN A 142 7.32 9.51 -18.17
C ASN A 142 6.25 8.86 -17.26
N VAL A 143 5.05 9.44 -17.22
CA VAL A 143 3.85 8.88 -16.59
C VAL A 143 2.80 8.63 -17.68
N ASP A 144 2.20 7.45 -17.71
CA ASP A 144 1.16 7.14 -18.69
C ASP A 144 -0.06 8.04 -18.48
N ASN A 145 -0.68 8.49 -19.59
CA ASN A 145 -1.88 9.34 -19.54
C ASN A 145 -3.00 8.67 -18.73
N GLY A 146 -3.68 9.46 -17.88
CA GLY A 146 -4.76 8.99 -17.02
C GLY A 146 -4.32 8.37 -15.70
N ARG A 147 -3.01 8.27 -15.43
CA ARG A 147 -2.47 7.82 -14.14
C ARG A 147 -2.35 8.92 -13.07
N ILE A 148 -2.56 10.18 -13.47
CA ILE A 148 -2.59 11.30 -12.55
C ILE A 148 -3.93 12.02 -12.71
N GLY A 149 -4.60 12.27 -11.60
CA GLY A 149 -5.93 12.85 -11.63
C GLY A 149 -6.25 13.67 -10.39
N TRP A 150 -6.97 14.75 -10.60
CA TRP A 150 -7.46 15.59 -9.51
C TRP A 150 -8.61 14.90 -8.81
N PHE A 151 -8.44 14.56 -7.53
CA PHE A 151 -9.60 14.33 -6.67
C PHE A 151 -10.37 15.64 -6.52
N VAL A 152 -9.66 16.74 -6.26
CA VAL A 152 -10.22 18.08 -6.26
C VAL A 152 -9.17 19.05 -6.77
N GLU A 153 -9.56 19.92 -7.69
CA GLU A 153 -8.79 21.10 -8.09
C GLU A 153 -9.61 22.33 -7.73
N ALA A 154 -9.17 23.11 -6.75
CA ALA A 154 -9.86 24.32 -6.32
C ALA A 154 -10.17 25.25 -7.51
N GLU A 155 -11.36 25.86 -7.51
CA GLU A 155 -11.75 26.82 -8.55
C GLU A 155 -10.80 28.02 -8.57
N ASP A 156 -10.36 28.42 -9.76
CA ASP A 156 -9.38 29.50 -9.97
C ASP A 156 -8.17 29.35 -9.04
N ARG A 157 -7.62 28.13 -8.94
CA ARG A 157 -6.45 27.82 -8.11
C ARG A 157 -5.27 28.74 -8.47
N THR A 158 -4.70 29.33 -7.44
CA THR A 158 -3.49 30.16 -7.51
C THR A 158 -2.27 29.33 -7.09
N PRO A 159 -1.04 29.77 -7.41
CA PRO A 159 0.18 29.05 -7.01
C PRO A 159 0.34 28.85 -5.50
N ASP A 160 -0.22 29.73 -4.67
CA ASP A 160 -0.04 29.68 -3.21
C ASP A 160 -1.11 28.85 -2.49
N ASP A 161 -2.17 28.46 -3.20
CA ASP A 161 -3.19 27.55 -2.67
C ASP A 161 -2.58 26.17 -2.40
N PRO A 162 -2.96 25.50 -1.30
CA PRO A 162 -2.37 24.23 -0.92
C PRO A 162 -2.76 23.11 -1.89
N VAL A 163 -1.77 22.36 -2.37
CA VAL A 163 -1.97 21.15 -3.15
C VAL A 163 -1.36 19.96 -2.43
N ILE A 164 -2.18 18.96 -2.11
CA ILE A 164 -1.67 17.64 -1.68
C ILE A 164 -1.34 16.82 -2.93
N LEU A 165 -0.09 16.39 -3.07
CA LEU A 165 0.30 15.33 -4.00
C LEU A 165 0.32 14.00 -3.24
N TYR A 166 -0.58 13.10 -3.59
CA TYR A 166 -0.79 11.85 -2.88
C TYR A 166 -0.32 10.63 -3.68
N ALA A 167 0.55 9.82 -3.06
CA ALA A 167 0.91 8.48 -3.49
C ALA A 167 0.30 7.43 -2.55
N HIS A 168 -0.44 6.49 -3.11
CA HIS A 168 -1.10 5.43 -2.34
C HIS A 168 -0.12 4.36 -1.83
N GLY A 169 -0.52 3.61 -0.81
CA GLY A 169 0.20 2.46 -0.27
C GLY A 169 -0.08 1.15 -0.97
N GLY A 170 0.22 0.06 -0.27
CA GLY A 170 0.03 -1.31 -0.77
C GLY A 170 1.28 -1.96 -1.34
N GLY A 171 2.43 -1.68 -0.73
CA GLY A 171 3.69 -2.40 -0.98
C GLY A 171 4.20 -2.31 -2.41
N TYR A 172 3.81 -1.28 -3.18
CA TYR A 172 4.05 -1.15 -4.62
C TYR A 172 3.44 -2.26 -5.51
N LEU A 173 2.60 -3.11 -4.94
CA LEU A 173 1.99 -4.28 -5.58
C LEU A 173 0.48 -4.15 -5.77
N ILE A 174 -0.16 -3.33 -4.94
CA ILE A 174 -1.60 -3.11 -4.94
C ILE A 174 -1.89 -1.84 -5.74
N GLY A 175 -2.78 -1.94 -6.72
CA GLY A 175 -3.18 -0.80 -7.53
C GLY A 175 -4.03 0.23 -6.77
N PHE A 176 -4.34 1.33 -7.44
CA PHE A 176 -5.23 2.34 -6.89
C PHE A 176 -6.66 1.76 -6.76
N TYR A 177 -7.22 1.75 -5.54
CA TYR A 177 -8.56 1.27 -5.25
C TYR A 177 -9.48 2.36 -4.69
N PRO A 178 -10.82 2.13 -4.69
CA PRO A 178 -11.78 3.17 -4.31
C PRO A 178 -11.59 3.70 -2.88
N LEU A 179 -10.98 2.91 -1.98
CA LEU A 179 -10.65 3.32 -0.62
C LEU A 179 -9.70 4.54 -0.57
N PHE A 180 -8.82 4.70 -1.56
CA PHE A 180 -7.89 5.83 -1.62
C PHE A 180 -8.59 7.12 -2.07
N ILE A 181 -9.63 7.01 -2.91
CA ILE A 181 -10.53 8.13 -3.20
C ILE A 181 -11.36 8.49 -1.96
N TRP A 182 -11.86 7.49 -1.24
CA TRP A 182 -12.59 7.72 0.01
C TRP A 182 -11.72 8.45 1.04
N LEU A 183 -10.46 8.06 1.21
CA LEU A 183 -9.50 8.75 2.09
C LEU A 183 -9.33 10.21 1.68
N SER A 184 -9.17 10.48 0.38
CA SER A 184 -9.07 11.84 -0.16
C SER A 184 -10.33 12.66 0.13
N SER A 185 -11.51 12.05 0.02
CA SER A 185 -12.80 12.67 0.36
C SER A 185 -12.93 12.97 1.85
N ALA A 186 -12.49 12.06 2.71
CA ALA A 186 -12.51 12.24 4.16
C ALA A 186 -11.58 13.38 4.58
N ILE A 187 -10.38 13.47 3.98
CA ILE A 187 -9.43 14.57 4.22
C ILE A 187 -10.01 15.90 3.75
N TYR A 188 -10.48 15.97 2.50
CA TYR A 188 -11.06 17.19 1.94
C TYR A 188 -12.25 17.71 2.78
N SER A 189 -13.18 16.80 3.11
CA SER A 189 -14.35 17.14 3.93
C SER A 189 -14.00 17.51 5.36
N GLY A 190 -13.02 16.82 5.96
CA GLY A 190 -12.60 17.04 7.34
C GLY A 190 -11.84 18.36 7.52
N LEU A 191 -11.04 18.76 6.53
CA LEU A 191 -10.34 20.05 6.53
C LEU A 191 -11.28 21.22 6.19
N GLY A 192 -12.30 20.99 5.35
CA GLY A 192 -13.29 22.01 4.99
C GLY A 192 -12.69 23.24 4.30
N ASN A 193 -11.51 23.09 3.68
CA ASN A 193 -10.80 24.17 3.01
C ASN A 193 -11.10 24.13 1.50
N ASN A 194 -11.94 25.06 1.02
CA ASN A 194 -12.32 25.14 -0.38
C ASN A 194 -11.16 25.56 -1.33
N ARG A 195 -10.02 25.98 -0.79
CA ARG A 195 -8.80 26.26 -1.56
C ARG A 195 -7.86 25.06 -1.67
N LEU A 196 -8.15 23.97 -0.97
CA LEU A 196 -7.34 22.76 -1.02
C LEU A 196 -7.58 22.00 -2.33
N SER A 197 -6.49 21.68 -3.02
CA SER A 197 -6.49 20.68 -4.09
C SER A 197 -5.84 19.39 -3.63
N ILE A 198 -6.27 18.26 -4.19
CA ILE A 198 -5.67 16.95 -3.97
C ILE A 198 -5.45 16.29 -5.34
N LEU A 199 -4.19 16.07 -5.67
CA LEU A 199 -3.72 15.39 -6.87
C LEU A 199 -3.32 13.96 -6.52
N LEU A 200 -3.90 12.99 -7.20
CA LEU A 200 -3.68 11.57 -6.98
C LEU A 200 -2.73 11.03 -8.05
N LEU A 201 -1.74 10.22 -7.64
CA LEU A 201 -0.85 9.48 -8.54
C LEU A 201 -1.10 7.96 -8.38
N ASP A 202 -1.56 7.32 -9.45
CA ASP A 202 -1.63 5.86 -9.64
C ASP A 202 -0.34 5.40 -10.35
N TYR A 203 0.75 5.32 -9.58
CA TYR A 203 2.07 5.00 -10.11
C TYR A 203 2.15 3.54 -10.61
N THR A 204 3.08 3.27 -11.51
CA THR A 204 3.35 1.93 -12.05
C THR A 204 3.70 0.96 -10.93
N LEU A 205 3.06 -0.21 -10.90
CA LEU A 205 3.33 -1.22 -9.89
C LEU A 205 4.57 -2.05 -10.21
N THR A 206 5.19 -2.60 -9.16
CA THR A 206 6.43 -3.39 -9.20
C THR A 206 6.39 -4.57 -10.18
N LEU A 207 5.22 -5.19 -10.38
CA LEU A 207 5.06 -6.29 -11.33
C LEU A 207 5.31 -5.89 -12.78
N ASP A 208 5.03 -4.63 -13.09
CA ASP A 208 5.23 -4.07 -14.43
C ASP A 208 6.62 -3.43 -14.52
N LYS A 209 7.02 -2.63 -13.52
CA LYS A 209 8.36 -2.04 -13.42
C LYS A 209 8.80 -1.90 -11.97
N VAL A 210 10.00 -2.38 -11.66
CA VAL A 210 10.64 -2.26 -10.34
C VAL A 210 11.18 -0.85 -10.09
N PHE A 211 11.70 -0.58 -8.88
CA PHE A 211 12.48 0.63 -8.60
C PHE A 211 13.57 0.85 -9.69
N PRO A 212 13.78 2.07 -10.21
CA PRO A 212 13.31 3.36 -9.71
C PRO A 212 12.00 3.91 -10.33
N GLN A 213 11.21 3.12 -11.07
CA GLN A 213 10.10 3.66 -11.86
C GLN A 213 9.12 4.53 -11.04
N GLN A 214 8.69 4.06 -9.87
CA GLN A 214 7.72 4.79 -9.03
C GLN A 214 8.26 6.15 -8.60
N LEU A 215 9.57 6.22 -8.30
CA LEU A 215 10.23 7.46 -7.92
C LEU A 215 10.43 8.40 -9.12
N ILE A 216 10.67 7.85 -10.31
CA ILE A 216 10.67 8.64 -11.56
C ILE A 216 9.31 9.31 -11.75
N GLU A 217 8.23 8.55 -11.70
CA GLU A 217 6.87 9.05 -11.93
C GLU A 217 6.44 10.08 -10.88
N PHE A 218 6.78 9.84 -9.61
CA PHE A 218 6.51 10.80 -8.53
C PHE A 218 7.30 12.10 -8.74
N THR A 219 8.57 11.98 -9.12
CA THR A 219 9.44 13.15 -9.36
C THR A 219 8.96 13.97 -10.56
N GLU A 220 8.57 13.32 -11.65
CA GLU A 220 8.01 14.00 -12.83
C GLU A 220 6.68 14.68 -12.52
N THR A 221 5.81 14.01 -11.77
CA THR A 221 4.53 14.57 -11.31
C THR A 221 4.77 15.81 -10.44
N PHE A 222 5.68 15.72 -9.47
CA PHE A 222 6.06 16.87 -8.64
C PHE A 222 6.64 18.01 -9.48
N ASN A 223 7.60 17.72 -10.36
CA ASN A 223 8.23 18.71 -11.22
C ASN A 223 7.20 19.45 -12.08
N GLN A 224 6.27 18.72 -12.68
CA GLN A 224 5.20 19.30 -13.47
C GLN A 224 4.23 20.12 -12.61
N LEU A 225 3.83 19.64 -11.44
CA LEU A 225 2.94 20.36 -10.52
C LEU A 225 3.58 21.66 -10.03
N SER A 226 4.89 21.62 -9.74
CA SER A 226 5.67 22.75 -9.25
C SER A 226 5.77 23.93 -10.22
N LYS A 227 5.49 23.72 -11.51
CA LYS A 227 5.43 24.82 -12.50
C LYS A 227 4.26 25.77 -12.24
N THR A 228 3.25 25.33 -11.49
CA THR A 228 2.02 26.08 -11.22
C THR A 228 1.67 26.17 -9.73
N SER A 229 2.52 25.65 -8.85
CA SER A 229 2.23 25.51 -7.41
C SER A 229 3.49 25.74 -6.59
N ASN A 230 3.41 26.67 -5.63
CA ASN A 230 4.45 26.96 -4.65
C ASN A 230 4.18 26.29 -3.30
N ASN A 231 2.95 25.81 -3.09
CA ASN A 231 2.49 25.22 -1.83
C ASN A 231 2.12 23.75 -2.00
N ILE A 232 3.12 22.88 -2.12
CA ILE A 232 2.95 21.44 -2.33
C ILE A 232 3.20 20.68 -1.02
N ILE A 233 2.19 19.94 -0.59
CA ILE A 233 2.22 19.03 0.55
C ILE A 233 2.32 17.60 0.00
N LEU A 234 3.31 16.84 0.43
CA LEU A 234 3.41 15.43 0.05
C LEU A 234 2.59 14.58 1.01
N MET A 235 1.83 13.63 0.48
CA MET A 235 1.09 12.69 1.28
C MET A 235 1.32 11.26 0.78
N GLY A 236 1.44 10.32 1.69
CA GLY A 236 1.41 8.91 1.35
C GLY A 236 1.21 8.00 2.54
N ASP A 237 0.58 6.85 2.29
CA ASP A 237 0.41 5.78 3.27
C ASP A 237 1.34 4.59 2.97
N SER A 238 1.87 3.93 4.00
CA SER A 238 2.70 2.72 3.82
C SER A 238 3.82 2.91 2.78
N ALA A 239 3.78 2.17 1.66
CA ALA A 239 4.70 2.31 0.52
C ALA A 239 4.65 3.68 -0.17
N GLY A 240 3.49 4.34 -0.22
CA GLY A 240 3.37 5.71 -0.71
C GLY A 240 4.07 6.72 0.20
N GLY A 241 4.00 6.49 1.52
CA GLY A 241 4.77 7.27 2.49
C GLY A 241 6.29 7.08 2.31
N HIS A 242 6.72 5.84 2.08
CA HIS A 242 8.11 5.54 1.72
C HIS A 242 8.53 6.25 0.41
N LEU A 243 7.67 6.25 -0.62
CA LEU A 243 7.92 6.95 -1.88
C LEU A 243 8.11 8.46 -1.69
N CYS A 244 7.27 9.10 -0.88
CA CYS A 244 7.42 10.52 -0.56
C CYS A 244 8.73 10.82 0.16
N LEU A 245 9.15 9.97 1.11
CA LEU A 245 10.42 10.14 1.82
C LEU A 245 11.62 9.92 0.89
N GLN A 246 11.55 8.95 -0.03
CA GLN A 246 12.56 8.77 -1.08
C GLN A 246 12.66 9.99 -1.97
N PHE A 247 11.52 10.59 -2.36
CA PHE A 247 11.49 11.84 -3.12
C PHE A 247 12.14 13.00 -2.37
N LEU A 248 11.82 13.20 -1.08
CA LEU A 248 12.44 14.27 -0.28
C LEU A 248 13.96 14.13 -0.18
N ARG A 249 14.44 12.90 0.04
CA ARG A 249 15.88 12.60 0.02
C ARG A 249 16.48 12.84 -1.37
N HIS A 250 15.78 12.44 -2.42
CA HIS A 250 16.20 12.63 -3.81
C HIS A 250 16.36 14.12 -4.16
N GLN A 251 15.39 14.94 -3.74
CA GLN A 251 15.33 16.37 -4.02
C GLN A 251 16.36 17.18 -3.23
N ASN A 252 16.49 16.88 -1.93
CA ASN A 252 17.10 17.82 -0.99
C ASN A 252 18.39 17.31 -0.32
N TYR A 253 18.73 16.02 -0.46
CA TYR A 253 19.89 15.44 0.20
C TYR A 253 20.85 14.76 -0.77
N LYS A 254 20.44 13.63 -1.34
CA LYS A 254 21.27 12.85 -2.27
C LYS A 254 20.41 12.25 -3.37
N PRO A 255 20.56 12.74 -4.62
CA PRO A 255 19.83 12.19 -5.76
C PRO A 255 20.10 10.69 -5.98
N PHE A 256 19.08 9.94 -6.40
CA PHE A 256 19.21 8.55 -6.81
C PHE A 256 19.66 8.50 -8.27
N SER A 257 20.58 7.58 -8.58
CA SER A 257 20.99 7.34 -9.96
C SER A 257 19.82 6.78 -10.76
N GLY A 258 19.67 7.24 -12.01
CA GLY A 258 18.60 6.79 -12.90
C GLY A 258 17.23 7.43 -12.65
N VAL A 259 17.13 8.37 -11.71
CA VAL A 259 15.93 9.20 -11.49
C VAL A 259 16.16 10.58 -12.10
N VAL A 260 15.14 11.14 -12.75
CA VAL A 260 15.18 12.50 -13.30
C VAL A 260 15.42 13.51 -12.17
N ALA A 261 16.12 14.62 -12.43
CA ALA A 261 16.39 15.59 -11.38
C ALA A 261 15.07 16.20 -10.85
N ALA A 262 14.86 16.15 -9.53
CA ALA A 262 13.79 16.89 -8.88
C ALA A 262 14.08 18.40 -8.92
N ASN A 263 13.02 19.21 -9.05
CA ASN A 263 13.09 20.66 -9.02
C ASN A 263 13.48 21.14 -7.61
N SER A 264 14.75 21.44 -7.40
CA SER A 264 15.29 21.88 -6.11
C SER A 264 14.85 23.28 -5.70
N SER A 265 14.33 24.10 -6.62
CA SER A 265 13.80 25.43 -6.30
C SER A 265 12.36 25.38 -5.77
N ALA A 266 11.64 24.28 -6.00
CA ALA A 266 10.27 24.11 -5.52
C ALA A 266 10.28 23.56 -4.09
N THR A 267 9.73 24.31 -3.15
CA THR A 267 9.71 23.91 -1.74
C THR A 267 8.53 22.97 -1.46
N THR A 268 8.80 21.81 -0.87
CA THR A 268 7.75 21.03 -0.20
C THR A 268 7.37 21.73 1.11
N THR A 269 6.11 22.16 1.23
CA THR A 269 5.64 22.96 2.36
C THR A 269 5.12 22.12 3.53
N GLY A 270 4.85 20.83 3.29
CA GLY A 270 4.43 19.89 4.33
C GLY A 270 4.51 18.42 3.92
N GLY A 271 4.44 17.53 4.91
CA GLY A 271 4.39 16.08 4.74
C GLY A 271 3.31 15.43 5.59
N ILE A 272 2.53 14.52 5.02
CA ILE A 272 1.51 13.72 5.69
C ILE A 272 1.82 12.23 5.44
N PHE A 273 2.42 11.57 6.43
CA PHE A 273 2.90 10.20 6.29
C PHE A 273 2.08 9.26 7.16
N LEU A 274 1.23 8.44 6.54
CA LEU A 274 0.34 7.54 7.27
C LEU A 274 0.96 6.15 7.36
N SER A 275 1.43 5.77 8.56
CA SER A 275 2.14 4.50 8.79
C SER A 275 3.24 4.25 7.73
N PRO A 276 4.19 5.19 7.49
CA PRO A 276 5.13 5.09 6.38
C PRO A 276 6.02 3.86 6.53
N TRP A 277 6.29 3.19 5.40
CA TRP A 277 7.10 1.98 5.37
C TRP A 277 8.61 2.31 5.40
N VAL A 278 9.10 2.71 6.57
CA VAL A 278 10.50 3.16 6.75
C VAL A 278 11.50 2.03 6.97
N ASN A 279 11.04 0.85 7.42
CA ASN A 279 11.85 -0.36 7.51
C ASN A 279 11.45 -1.35 6.42
N VAL A 280 12.09 -1.26 5.25
CA VAL A 280 11.70 -2.06 4.08
C VAL A 280 12.10 -3.53 4.20
N TYR A 281 13.14 -3.85 4.97
CA TYR A 281 13.57 -5.22 5.20
C TYR A 281 13.73 -5.52 6.69
N PRO A 282 12.63 -5.66 7.43
CA PRO A 282 12.65 -5.79 8.88
C PRO A 282 13.11 -7.17 9.35
N ASP A 283 13.78 -7.24 10.51
CA ASP A 283 14.02 -8.49 11.23
C ASP A 283 12.77 -8.87 12.03
N PRO A 284 12.20 -10.09 11.88
CA PRO A 284 11.04 -10.53 12.67
C PRO A 284 11.25 -10.52 14.19
N ASN A 285 12.49 -10.52 14.64
CA ASN A 285 12.85 -10.55 16.06
C ASN A 285 13.23 -9.16 16.63
N ASP A 286 13.06 -8.09 15.85
CA ASP A 286 13.41 -6.73 16.23
C ASP A 286 12.17 -5.82 16.37
N GLY A 287 12.29 -4.83 17.26
CA GLY A 287 11.32 -3.75 17.43
C GLY A 287 9.85 -4.17 17.49
N THR A 288 9.01 -3.41 16.77
CA THR A 288 7.55 -3.62 16.74
C THR A 288 7.15 -4.88 15.99
N PHE A 289 7.99 -5.41 15.09
CA PHE A 289 7.71 -6.68 14.41
C PHE A 289 7.73 -7.87 15.38
N LYS A 290 8.58 -7.81 16.42
CA LYS A 290 8.54 -8.78 17.51
C LYS A 290 7.36 -8.56 18.46
N THR A 291 7.12 -7.33 18.93
CA THR A 291 6.10 -7.07 19.96
C THR A 291 4.67 -7.17 19.45
N ASN A 292 4.47 -6.95 18.15
CA ASN A 292 3.16 -7.03 17.48
C ASN A 292 3.01 -8.32 16.65
N TYR A 293 3.94 -9.27 16.77
CA TYR A 293 3.81 -10.57 16.13
C TYR A 293 2.47 -11.23 16.53
N GLY A 294 1.71 -11.67 15.53
CA GLY A 294 0.37 -12.25 15.71
C GLY A 294 -0.75 -11.24 16.01
N LYS A 295 -0.45 -9.93 16.05
CA LYS A 295 -1.44 -8.85 16.23
C LYS A 295 -1.51 -7.91 15.03
N ASP A 296 -0.40 -7.81 14.29
CA ASP A 296 -0.30 -7.01 13.07
C ASP A 296 -0.46 -7.91 11.84
N TYR A 297 -1.21 -7.41 10.86
CA TYR A 297 -1.37 -8.06 9.57
C TYR A 297 -0.12 -7.94 8.69
N LEU A 298 0.68 -6.90 8.90
CA LEU A 298 1.94 -6.67 8.20
C LEU A 298 3.08 -7.39 8.93
N THR A 299 3.25 -8.67 8.62
CA THR A 299 4.35 -9.47 9.17
C THR A 299 5.69 -9.06 8.54
N ALA A 300 6.79 -9.25 9.28
CA ALA A 300 8.12 -8.97 8.75
C ALA A 300 8.39 -9.73 7.44
N LYS A 301 7.93 -10.99 7.33
CA LYS A 301 8.08 -11.81 6.12
C LYS A 301 7.34 -11.20 4.93
N LEU A 302 6.12 -10.70 5.13
CA LEU A 302 5.36 -10.03 4.08
C LEU A 302 6.08 -8.76 3.60
N MET A 303 6.59 -7.94 4.54
CA MET A 303 7.33 -6.72 4.20
C MET A 303 8.63 -7.05 3.44
N GLN A 304 9.42 -8.00 3.92
CA GLN A 304 10.64 -8.48 3.25
C GLN A 304 10.33 -8.90 1.81
N HIS A 305 9.23 -9.61 1.61
CA HIS A 305 8.86 -10.08 0.28
C HIS A 305 8.41 -8.93 -0.64
N GLY A 306 7.68 -7.95 -0.13
CA GLY A 306 7.38 -6.70 -0.86
C GLY A 306 8.66 -5.98 -1.32
N THR A 307 9.71 -6.01 -0.51
CA THR A 307 11.02 -5.43 -0.85
C THR A 307 11.74 -6.24 -1.92
N GLU A 308 11.76 -7.57 -1.79
CA GLU A 308 12.41 -8.46 -2.76
C GLU A 308 11.83 -8.34 -4.17
N VAL A 309 10.53 -8.07 -4.27
CA VAL A 309 9.89 -7.92 -5.57
C VAL A 309 10.16 -6.54 -6.18
N ASN A 310 10.27 -5.49 -5.35
CA ASN A 310 10.41 -4.09 -5.79
C ASN A 310 11.86 -3.63 -5.99
N LEU A 311 12.78 -4.10 -5.16
CA LEU A 311 14.18 -3.71 -5.23
C LEU A 311 14.97 -4.78 -6.02
N PRO A 312 15.59 -4.43 -7.16
CA PRO A 312 16.20 -5.41 -8.06
C PRO A 312 17.45 -6.09 -7.48
N GLU A 313 18.15 -5.44 -6.55
CA GLU A 313 19.43 -5.92 -6.02
C GLU A 313 19.42 -6.04 -4.50
N ARG A 314 19.95 -7.17 -4.00
CA ARG A 314 19.91 -7.51 -2.56
C ARG A 314 20.58 -6.50 -1.64
N TRP A 315 21.63 -5.82 -2.11
CA TRP A 315 22.31 -4.81 -1.28
C TRP A 315 21.39 -3.64 -0.95
N MET A 316 20.37 -3.36 -1.79
CA MET A 316 19.41 -2.28 -1.58
C MET A 316 18.49 -2.54 -0.38
N TYR A 317 18.29 -3.79 0.02
CA TYR A 317 17.33 -4.16 1.06
C TYR A 317 17.72 -3.61 2.45
N THR A 318 19.02 -3.41 2.64
CA THR A 318 19.61 -2.88 3.87
C THR A 318 20.28 -1.53 3.66
N ASP A 319 20.37 -1.03 2.43
CA ASP A 319 20.97 0.27 2.15
C ASP A 319 20.05 1.37 2.72
N PRO A 320 20.59 2.29 3.54
CA PRO A 320 19.80 3.32 4.21
C PRO A 320 18.98 4.24 3.28
N ALA A 321 19.37 4.38 2.01
CA ALA A 321 18.62 5.13 1.02
C ALA A 321 17.22 4.53 0.73
N PHE A 322 17.04 3.25 1.00
CA PHE A 322 15.78 2.51 0.84
C PHE A 322 15.26 2.05 2.21
N ASN A 323 16.14 1.54 3.07
CA ASN A 323 15.81 1.12 4.43
C ASN A 323 16.12 2.23 5.45
N MET A 324 15.25 3.23 5.48
CA MET A 324 15.41 4.46 6.26
C MET A 324 15.44 4.22 7.78
N TYR A 325 14.95 3.08 8.27
CA TYR A 325 14.90 2.73 9.69
C TYR A 325 16.28 2.73 10.37
N LYS A 326 17.33 2.42 9.62
CA LYS A 326 18.72 2.42 10.13
C LYS A 326 19.56 3.56 9.53
N ASP A 327 18.93 4.52 8.88
CA ASP A 327 19.66 5.64 8.32
C ASP A 327 20.16 6.57 9.43
N ALA A 328 21.39 7.06 9.25
CA ALA A 328 22.08 7.92 10.22
C ALA A 328 22.16 9.37 9.74
N ILE A 329 21.50 9.70 8.62
CA ILE A 329 21.42 11.07 8.12
C ILE A 329 20.49 11.92 8.99
N ASP A 330 20.77 13.22 8.99
CA ASP A 330 19.92 14.22 9.65
C ASP A 330 18.68 14.48 8.77
N TRP A 331 17.62 13.69 8.98
CA TRP A 331 16.35 13.86 8.27
C TRP A 331 15.72 15.23 8.54
N ASP A 332 15.93 15.81 9.72
CA ASP A 332 15.38 17.13 10.07
C ASP A 332 15.98 18.26 9.21
N SER A 333 17.18 18.04 8.64
CA SER A 333 17.84 19.02 7.76
C SER A 333 17.13 19.24 6.41
N PHE A 334 16.27 18.31 5.99
CA PHE A 334 15.60 18.39 4.67
C PHE A 334 14.14 17.95 4.65
N LEU A 335 13.58 17.48 5.77
CA LEU A 335 12.14 17.30 5.90
C LEU A 335 11.42 18.66 5.80
N PRO A 336 10.18 18.69 5.28
CA PRO A 336 9.43 19.92 5.21
C PRO A 336 9.12 20.47 6.61
N PRO A 337 8.89 21.78 6.76
CA PRO A 337 8.76 22.43 8.07
C PRO A 337 7.53 21.97 8.87
N LYS A 338 6.56 21.32 8.21
CA LYS A 338 5.33 20.79 8.83
C LYS A 338 5.17 19.32 8.44
N VAL A 339 5.36 18.43 9.40
CA VAL A 339 5.18 16.99 9.18
C VAL A 339 4.11 16.45 10.13
N PHE A 340 3.17 15.70 9.59
CA PHE A 340 2.26 14.85 10.32
C PHE A 340 2.61 13.39 10.04
N VAL A 341 2.85 12.60 11.09
CA VAL A 341 3.05 11.15 10.99
C VAL A 341 2.01 10.46 11.86
N SER A 342 1.32 9.47 11.29
CA SER A 342 0.50 8.54 12.06
C SER A 342 1.10 7.13 12.03
N ARG A 343 0.75 6.32 13.02
CA ARG A 343 1.05 4.89 13.06
C ARG A 343 -0.02 4.16 13.87
N GLY A 344 -0.27 2.90 13.55
CA GLY A 344 -1.07 2.02 14.40
C GLY A 344 -0.29 1.65 15.67
N GLU A 345 -0.90 1.82 16.85
CA GLU A 345 -0.22 1.58 18.13
C GLU A 345 -0.54 0.20 18.72
N LYS A 346 -1.83 -0.18 18.76
CA LYS A 346 -2.33 -1.46 19.29
C LYS A 346 -3.72 -1.76 18.74
N ILE A 347 -4.05 -3.05 18.67
CA ILE A 347 -5.40 -3.54 18.41
C ILE A 347 -5.70 -4.47 19.59
N VAL A 348 -6.77 -4.13 20.31
CA VAL A 348 -7.20 -4.82 21.54
C VAL A 348 -7.93 -6.11 21.15
#